data_AF-A0A842TBJ4-F1
#
_entry.id   AF-A0A842TBJ4-F1
#
_cell.length_a   1.000
_cell.length_b   1.000
_cell.length_c   1.000
_cell.angle_alpha   90.00
_cell.angle_beta   90.00
_cell.angle_gamma   90.00
#
_symmetry.space_group_name_H-M   'P 1'
#
loop_
_entity.id
_entity.type
_entity.pdbx_description
1 polymer ?
#
loop_
_entity_poly.entity_id
_entity_poly.type
_entity_poly.pdbx_seq_one_letter_code
_entity_poly.pdbx_strand_id
1 'polypeptide(L)'
;MLIITNFFRKLTLTDETEIKTDIREKRIAKTLAILFALLFLADFFIVSLVYSWADWVATLIFGLLFITPAYISNAGMVLTGGGDPIDGGKNFIDGRRLFGDHKTWKGLFLGPLFVGIPLSFGIFVIFIILWPFIAPIVDFAASIDQYQLYTHVSTYQYYFTGGPLPLGVLVLVVRILMISFGAAFGDLFGSFLKRRFNIQSGRPFWIIDQLDFALFSILLSFVPSLLFPNLFIAPDLNIFIFLIILTPAVSIIANTVAYILGLKDVPW
;
A
#
# COMPACT_ATOMS: atom_id res chain seq x y z
N MET A 1 -50.49 4.64 -18.91
CA MET A 1 -49.89 5.98 -18.80
C MET A 1 -49.09 6.14 -17.49
N LEU A 2 -49.70 5.98 -16.30
CA LEU A 2 -49.04 6.16 -15.00
C LEU A 2 -47.76 5.32 -14.76
N ILE A 3 -47.73 4.06 -15.21
CA ILE A 3 -46.58 3.15 -15.04
C ILE A 3 -45.37 3.63 -15.84
N ILE A 4 -45.59 4.12 -17.06
CA ILE A 4 -44.54 4.64 -17.94
C ILE A 4 -43.97 5.93 -17.35
N THR A 5 -44.82 6.84 -16.88
CA THR A 5 -44.39 8.09 -16.23
C THR A 5 -43.59 7.84 -14.96
N ASN A 6 -44.00 6.88 -14.13
CA ASN A 6 -43.24 6.49 -12.92
C ASN A 6 -41.90 5.83 -13.24
N PHE A 7 -41.81 5.06 -14.33
CA PHE A 7 -40.56 4.46 -14.79
C PHE A 7 -39.56 5.53 -15.24
N PHE A 8 -39.97 6.48 -16.09
CA PHE A 8 -39.11 7.59 -16.53
C PHE A 8 -38.72 8.52 -15.39
N ARG A 9 -39.64 8.78 -14.44
CA ARG A 9 -39.34 9.57 -13.23
C ARG A 9 -38.32 8.85 -12.33
N LYS A 10 -38.41 7.53 -12.21
CA LYS A 10 -37.44 6.74 -11.46
C LYS A 10 -36.07 6.76 -12.13
N LEU A 11 -35.99 6.60 -13.46
CA LEU A 11 -34.74 6.71 -14.21
C LEU A 11 -34.07 8.07 -14.00
N THR A 12 -34.80 9.16 -14.25
CA THR A 12 -34.28 10.53 -14.10
C THR A 12 -33.80 10.84 -12.67
N LEU A 13 -34.52 10.37 -11.64
CA LEU A 13 -34.08 10.50 -10.25
C LEU A 13 -32.82 9.68 -9.94
N THR A 14 -32.66 8.51 -10.58
CA THR A 14 -31.48 7.65 -10.41
C THR A 14 -30.25 8.29 -11.06
N ASP A 15 -30.41 8.85 -12.26
CA ASP A 15 -29.35 9.59 -12.97
C ASP A 15 -28.92 10.85 -12.20
N GLU A 16 -29.87 11.63 -11.67
CA GLU A 16 -29.54 12.80 -10.85
C GLU A 16 -28.81 12.46 -9.55
N THR A 17 -29.18 11.36 -8.90
CA THR A 17 -28.50 10.92 -7.67
C THR A 17 -27.10 10.40 -7.97
N GLU A 18 -26.91 9.69 -9.07
CA GLU A 18 -25.61 9.20 -9.50
C GLU A 18 -24.67 10.36 -9.86
N ILE A 19 -25.14 11.35 -10.63
CA ILE A 19 -24.39 12.57 -10.98
C ILE A 19 -23.98 13.34 -9.71
N LYS A 20 -24.90 13.56 -8.77
CA LYS A 20 -24.58 14.26 -7.50
C LYS A 20 -23.55 13.50 -6.68
N THR A 21 -23.63 12.17 -6.66
CA THR A 21 -22.66 11.32 -5.95
C THR A 21 -21.30 11.41 -6.61
N ASP A 22 -21.22 11.37 -7.94
CA ASP A 22 -19.97 11.47 -8.68
C ASP A 22 -19.26 12.83 -8.50
N ILE A 23 -20.02 13.93 -8.53
CA ILE A 23 -19.50 15.28 -8.21
C ILE A 23 -18.94 15.32 -6.78
N ARG A 24 -19.63 14.70 -5.83
CA ARG A 24 -19.18 14.62 -4.43
C ARG A 24 -17.87 13.83 -4.31
N GLU A 25 -17.76 12.66 -4.93
CA GLU A 25 -16.52 11.86 -4.88
C GLU A 25 -15.33 12.60 -5.49
N LYS A 26 -15.54 13.29 -6.61
CA LYS A 26 -14.50 14.11 -7.24
C LYS A 26 -14.01 15.25 -6.34
N ARG A 27 -14.92 15.85 -5.55
CA ARG A 27 -14.55 16.87 -4.54
C ARG A 27 -13.77 16.26 -3.37
N ILE A 28 -14.20 15.09 -2.89
CA ILE A 28 -13.51 14.36 -1.83
C ILE A 28 -12.09 14.01 -2.27
N ALA A 29 -11.91 13.47 -3.49
CA ALA A 29 -10.59 13.14 -4.04
C ALA A 29 -9.61 14.33 -4.00
N LYS A 30 -10.04 15.50 -4.50
CA LYS A 30 -9.23 16.73 -4.47
C LYS A 30 -8.89 17.17 -3.04
N THR A 31 -9.86 17.08 -2.13
CA THR A 31 -9.66 17.46 -0.73
C THR A 31 -8.67 16.53 -0.05
N LEU A 32 -8.78 15.22 -0.28
CA LEU A 32 -7.86 14.22 0.24
C LEU A 32 -6.47 14.37 -0.38
N ALA A 33 -6.35 14.66 -1.67
CA ALA A 33 -5.06 14.92 -2.31
C ALA A 33 -4.33 16.09 -1.65
N ILE A 34 -5.03 17.20 -1.39
CA ILE A 34 -4.47 18.36 -0.67
C ILE A 34 -4.11 17.97 0.76
N LEU A 35 -5.01 17.29 1.49
CA LEU A 35 -4.77 16.86 2.86
C LEU A 35 -3.52 15.98 2.97
N PHE A 36 -3.40 14.94 2.15
CA PHE A 36 -2.25 14.04 2.19
C PHE A 36 -0.95 14.70 1.73
N ALA A 37 -1.02 15.65 0.79
CA ALA A 37 0.15 16.46 0.45
C ALA A 37 0.62 17.31 1.64
N LEU A 38 -0.32 17.92 2.38
CA LEU A 38 -0.01 18.68 3.59
C LEU A 38 0.49 17.77 4.73
N LEU A 39 -0.09 16.57 4.91
CA LEU A 39 0.38 15.61 5.90
C LEU A 39 1.80 15.11 5.60
N PHE A 40 2.10 14.82 4.33
CA PHE A 40 3.43 14.41 3.90
C PHE A 40 4.46 15.53 4.12
N LEU A 41 4.08 16.78 3.83
CA LEU A 41 4.93 17.94 4.10
C LEU A 41 5.11 18.20 5.61
N ALA A 42 4.05 18.03 6.39
CA ALA A 42 4.11 18.16 7.84
C ALA A 42 5.00 17.09 8.46
N ASP A 43 4.90 15.83 8.01
CA ASP A 43 5.76 14.73 8.41
C ASP A 43 7.25 15.04 8.13
N PHE A 44 7.56 15.55 6.92
CA PHE A 44 8.90 16.05 6.59
C PHE A 44 9.41 17.08 7.60
N PHE A 45 8.63 18.12 7.88
CA PHE A 45 9.05 19.16 8.81
C PHE A 45 9.19 18.64 10.24
N ILE A 46 8.26 17.81 10.71
CA ILE A 46 8.28 17.28 12.08
C ILE A 46 9.53 16.42 12.28
N VAL A 47 9.77 15.43 11.42
CA VAL A 47 10.95 14.55 11.54
C VAL A 47 12.24 15.35 11.38
N SER A 48 12.27 16.33 10.46
CA SER A 48 13.46 17.17 10.25
C SER A 48 13.79 18.07 11.44
N LEU A 49 12.77 18.56 12.16
CA LEU A 49 12.95 19.44 13.32
C LEU A 49 13.22 18.68 14.61
N VAL A 50 12.62 17.49 14.77
CA VAL A 50 12.77 16.65 15.96
C VAL A 50 14.07 15.84 15.91
N TYR A 51 14.47 15.39 14.72
CA TYR A 51 15.66 14.57 14.50
C TYR A 51 16.60 15.27 13.51
N SER A 52 16.50 14.98 12.22
CA SER A 52 17.25 15.65 11.17
C SER A 52 16.56 15.45 9.81
N TRP A 53 16.87 16.31 8.84
CA TRP A 53 16.41 16.12 7.46
C TRP A 53 16.93 14.79 6.87
N ALA A 54 18.11 14.35 7.32
CA ALA A 54 18.72 13.09 6.89
C ALA A 54 17.94 11.89 7.45
N ASP A 55 17.44 11.96 8.69
CA ASP A 55 16.57 10.94 9.27
C ASP A 55 15.26 10.83 8.51
N TRP A 56 14.67 11.93 8.06
CA TRP A 56 13.47 11.85 7.21
C TRP A 56 13.75 11.17 5.87
N VAL A 57 14.89 11.47 5.24
CA VAL A 57 15.31 10.77 4.01
C VAL A 57 15.51 9.28 4.29
N ALA A 58 16.08 8.91 5.42
CA ALA A 58 16.20 7.52 5.84
C ALA A 58 14.83 6.86 6.08
N THR A 59 13.88 7.54 6.75
CA THR A 59 12.49 7.08 6.90
C THR A 59 11.83 6.82 5.55
N LEU A 60 11.99 7.74 4.58
CA LEU A 60 11.49 7.58 3.22
C LEU A 60 12.07 6.33 2.54
N ILE A 61 13.40 6.16 2.57
CA ILE A 61 14.07 5.01 1.95
C ILE A 61 13.65 3.71 2.64
N PHE A 62 13.70 3.65 3.98
CA PHE A 62 13.34 2.48 4.75
C PHE A 62 11.87 2.10 4.57
N GLY A 63 10.96 3.08 4.63
CA GLY A 63 9.55 2.88 4.39
C GLY A 63 9.28 2.31 3.00
N LEU A 64 9.89 2.90 1.96
CA LEU A 64 9.78 2.41 0.60
C LEU A 64 10.32 0.98 0.46
N LEU A 65 11.55 0.70 0.91
CA LEU A 65 12.12 -0.65 0.84
C LEU A 65 11.25 -1.67 1.57
N PHE A 66 10.78 -1.30 2.76
CA PHE A 66 9.95 -2.16 3.58
C PHE A 66 8.62 -2.52 2.89
N ILE A 67 7.89 -1.54 2.35
CA ILE A 67 6.56 -1.77 1.74
C ILE A 67 6.62 -2.17 0.26
N THR A 68 7.78 -2.06 -0.40
CA THR A 68 7.96 -2.38 -1.83
C THR A 68 7.36 -3.72 -2.25
N PRO A 69 7.54 -4.83 -1.52
CA PRO A 69 6.94 -6.11 -1.91
C PRO A 69 5.41 -6.09 -1.95
N ALA A 70 4.78 -5.25 -1.12
CA ALA A 70 3.34 -5.06 -1.12
C ALA A 70 2.88 -4.26 -2.33
N TYR A 71 3.56 -3.14 -2.65
CA TYR A 71 3.24 -2.31 -3.81
C TYR A 71 3.35 -3.08 -5.12
N ILE A 72 4.43 -3.85 -5.28
CA ILE A 72 4.63 -4.66 -6.49
C ILE A 72 3.60 -5.79 -6.56
N SER A 73 3.32 -6.49 -5.44
CA SER A 73 2.27 -7.51 -5.41
C SER A 73 0.91 -6.95 -5.78
N ASN A 74 0.53 -5.80 -5.22
CA ASN A 74 -0.77 -5.17 -5.46
C ASN A 74 -0.95 -4.79 -6.94
N ALA A 75 0.08 -4.20 -7.55
CA ALA A 75 0.09 -3.95 -8.99
C ALA A 75 0.06 -5.26 -9.80
N GLY A 76 0.79 -6.28 -9.35
CA GLY A 76 0.80 -7.62 -9.94
C GLY A 76 -0.59 -8.27 -9.98
N MET A 77 -1.41 -8.09 -8.93
CA MET A 77 -2.78 -8.63 -8.90
C MET A 77 -3.68 -8.04 -9.99
N VAL A 78 -3.45 -6.77 -10.36
CA VAL A 78 -4.17 -6.13 -11.48
C VAL A 78 -3.72 -6.73 -12.81
N LEU A 79 -2.41 -6.96 -12.98
CA LEU A 79 -1.83 -7.52 -14.21
C LEU A 79 -2.22 -8.98 -14.45
N THR A 80 -2.24 -9.79 -13.40
CA THR A 80 -2.53 -11.24 -13.49
C THR A 80 -3.97 -11.58 -13.14
N GLY A 81 -4.80 -10.57 -12.85
CA GLY A 81 -6.19 -10.71 -12.46
C GLY A 81 -7.09 -11.26 -13.57
N GLY A 82 -8.39 -11.34 -13.28
CA GLY A 82 -9.39 -11.90 -14.19
C GLY A 82 -9.65 -13.40 -14.01
N GLY A 83 -10.56 -13.94 -14.80
CA GLY A 83 -11.14 -15.28 -14.59
C GLY A 83 -12.23 -15.29 -13.53
N ASP A 84 -12.48 -16.46 -12.94
CA ASP A 84 -13.60 -16.65 -12.02
C ASP A 84 -13.40 -15.90 -10.69
N PRO A 85 -14.46 -15.20 -10.20
CA PRO A 85 -14.44 -14.58 -8.89
C PRO A 85 -14.24 -15.59 -7.76
N ILE A 86 -13.49 -15.22 -6.74
CA ILE A 86 -13.22 -16.04 -5.54
C ILE A 86 -14.52 -16.46 -4.85
N ASP A 87 -15.50 -15.56 -4.81
CA ASP A 87 -16.78 -15.83 -4.16
C ASP A 87 -17.76 -16.63 -5.04
N GLY A 88 -17.44 -16.88 -6.31
CA GLY A 88 -18.34 -17.57 -7.25
C GLY A 88 -19.72 -16.94 -7.37
N GLY A 89 -19.85 -15.63 -7.14
CA GLY A 89 -21.13 -14.91 -7.13
C GLY A 89 -21.93 -15.04 -5.84
N LYS A 90 -21.42 -15.72 -4.81
CA LYS A 90 -22.13 -15.93 -3.55
C LYS A 90 -22.26 -14.64 -2.74
N ASN A 91 -23.37 -14.56 -2.02
CA ASN A 91 -23.64 -13.50 -1.05
C ASN A 91 -23.21 -13.93 0.35
N PHE A 92 -22.84 -12.94 1.16
CA PHE A 92 -22.65 -13.08 2.59
C PHE A 92 -24.01 -13.06 3.31
N ILE A 93 -24.02 -13.27 4.63
CA ILE A 93 -25.24 -13.33 5.46
C ILE A 93 -26.10 -12.05 5.39
N ASP A 94 -25.51 -10.92 4.98
CA ASP A 94 -26.19 -9.64 4.78
C ASP A 94 -26.87 -9.50 3.40
N GLY A 95 -26.85 -10.56 2.59
CA GLY A 95 -27.45 -10.58 1.25
C GLY A 95 -26.62 -9.87 0.17
N ARG A 96 -25.47 -9.29 0.52
CA ARG A 96 -24.55 -8.64 -0.43
C ARG A 96 -23.43 -9.59 -0.83
N ARG A 97 -22.80 -9.35 -1.99
CA ARG A 97 -21.64 -10.11 -2.47
C ARG A 97 -20.57 -10.27 -1.38
N LEU A 98 -19.89 -11.42 -1.35
CA LEU A 98 -18.84 -11.64 -0.35
C LEU A 98 -17.63 -10.75 -0.62
N PHE A 99 -17.09 -10.79 -1.84
CA PHE A 99 -15.93 -9.98 -2.26
C PHE A 99 -16.24 -9.13 -3.50
N GLY A 100 -16.97 -9.67 -4.48
CA GLY A 100 -17.27 -9.04 -5.77
C GLY A 100 -16.40 -9.56 -6.92
N ASP A 101 -16.79 -9.22 -8.16
CA ASP A 101 -16.29 -9.88 -9.38
C ASP A 101 -14.80 -9.68 -9.66
N HIS A 102 -14.25 -8.55 -9.24
CA HIS A 102 -12.85 -8.19 -9.49
C HIS A 102 -11.86 -8.90 -8.56
N LYS A 103 -12.33 -9.72 -7.62
CA LYS A 103 -11.46 -10.51 -6.72
C LYS A 103 -11.40 -11.94 -7.21
N THR A 104 -10.34 -12.26 -7.97
CA THR A 104 -10.19 -13.56 -8.65
C THR A 104 -9.04 -14.37 -8.05
N TRP A 105 -9.13 -15.70 -8.15
CA TRP A 105 -8.08 -16.61 -7.66
C TRP A 105 -6.75 -16.36 -8.35
N LYS A 106 -6.77 -16.02 -9.65
CA LYS A 106 -5.59 -15.68 -10.42
C LYS A 106 -4.91 -14.42 -9.88
N GLY A 107 -5.67 -13.36 -9.61
CA GLY A 107 -5.11 -12.16 -8.99
C GLY A 107 -4.47 -12.46 -7.63
N LEU A 108 -5.23 -13.12 -6.74
CA LEU A 108 -4.82 -13.41 -5.36
C LEU A 108 -3.50 -14.19 -5.26
N PHE A 109 -3.28 -15.17 -6.13
CA PHE A 109 -2.08 -16.02 -6.07
C PHE A 109 -1.02 -15.65 -7.10
N LEU A 110 -1.39 -15.41 -8.35
CA LEU A 110 -0.40 -15.18 -9.41
C LEU A 110 0.25 -13.80 -9.28
N GLY A 111 -0.46 -12.80 -8.75
CA GLY A 111 0.08 -11.46 -8.55
C GLY A 111 1.29 -11.47 -7.61
N PRO A 112 1.14 -11.95 -6.36
CA PRO A 112 2.27 -12.14 -5.47
C PRO A 112 3.32 -13.12 -6.01
N LEU A 113 2.90 -14.29 -6.51
CA LEU A 113 3.83 -15.38 -6.84
C LEU A 113 4.70 -15.10 -8.07
N PHE A 114 4.15 -14.50 -9.11
CA PHE A 114 4.83 -14.30 -10.40
C PHE A 114 5.30 -12.87 -10.65
N VAL A 115 4.76 -11.88 -9.92
CA VAL A 115 5.15 -10.47 -10.09
C VAL A 115 5.77 -9.91 -8.81
N GLY A 116 5.02 -9.93 -7.70
CA GLY A 116 5.43 -9.33 -6.43
C GLY A 116 6.75 -9.88 -5.90
N ILE A 117 6.76 -11.17 -5.60
CA ILE A 117 7.89 -11.86 -4.97
C ILE A 117 9.13 -11.84 -5.88
N PRO A 118 9.08 -12.23 -7.18
CA PRO A 118 10.27 -12.25 -8.02
C PRO A 118 10.93 -10.88 -8.23
N LEU A 119 10.14 -9.84 -8.49
CA LEU A 119 10.68 -8.49 -8.68
C LEU A 119 11.25 -7.92 -7.37
N SER A 120 10.59 -8.18 -6.24
CA SER A 120 11.10 -7.78 -4.92
C SER A 120 12.42 -8.46 -4.61
N PHE A 121 12.53 -9.77 -4.88
CA PHE A 121 13.80 -10.48 -4.77
C PHE A 121 14.88 -9.85 -5.64
N GLY A 122 14.58 -9.52 -6.89
CA GLY A 122 15.51 -8.82 -7.78
C GLY A 122 16.03 -7.51 -7.18
N ILE A 123 15.14 -6.67 -6.67
CA ILE A 123 15.48 -5.40 -6.01
C ILE A 123 16.40 -5.64 -4.80
N PHE A 124 16.04 -6.59 -3.94
CA PHE A 124 16.81 -6.86 -2.73
C PHE A 124 18.15 -7.56 -3.00
N VAL A 125 18.25 -8.38 -4.05
CA VAL A 125 19.53 -8.93 -4.52
C VAL A 125 20.47 -7.80 -4.96
N ILE A 126 19.95 -6.78 -5.64
CA ILE A 126 20.73 -5.58 -6.00
C ILE A 126 21.26 -4.91 -4.71
N PHE A 127 20.42 -4.71 -3.70
CA PHE A 127 20.88 -4.12 -2.43
C PHE A 127 21.89 -4.97 -1.67
N ILE A 128 21.77 -6.30 -1.71
CA ILE A 128 22.77 -7.21 -1.14
C ILE A 128 24.11 -7.06 -1.86
N ILE A 129 24.11 -6.99 -3.19
CA ILE A 129 25.33 -6.78 -4.00
C ILE A 129 25.95 -5.40 -3.72
N LEU A 130 25.11 -4.37 -3.55
CA LEU A 130 25.55 -3.00 -3.29
C LEU A 130 25.96 -2.75 -1.83
N TRP A 131 25.61 -3.65 -0.90
CA TRP A 131 25.85 -3.46 0.53
C TRP A 131 27.30 -3.09 0.90
N PRO A 132 28.36 -3.71 0.31
CA PRO A 132 29.75 -3.33 0.59
C PRO A 132 30.09 -1.87 0.24
N PHE A 133 29.34 -1.24 -0.67
CA PHE A 133 29.50 0.17 -1.03
C PHE A 133 28.60 1.09 -0.21
N ILE A 134 27.44 0.59 0.22
CA ILE A 134 26.47 1.34 1.02
C ILE A 134 26.94 1.45 2.47
N ALA A 135 27.42 0.36 3.07
CA ALA A 135 27.79 0.33 4.49
C ALA A 135 28.83 1.40 4.88
N PRO A 136 29.95 1.60 4.14
CA PRO A 136 30.91 2.65 4.47
C PRO A 136 30.33 4.07 4.42
N ILE A 137 29.36 4.32 3.55
CA ILE A 137 28.68 5.63 3.46
C ILE A 137 27.84 5.86 4.71
N VAL A 138 27.14 4.82 5.19
CA VAL A 138 26.36 4.87 6.43
C VAL A 138 27.28 5.06 7.64
N ASP A 139 28.38 4.32 7.72
CA ASP A 139 29.39 4.46 8.79
C ASP A 139 29.97 5.87 8.84
N PHE A 140 30.32 6.43 7.68
CA PHE A 140 30.84 7.80 7.60
C PHE A 140 29.79 8.83 8.01
N ALA A 141 28.54 8.69 7.55
CA ALA A 141 27.46 9.58 7.94
C ALA A 141 27.17 9.50 9.45
N ALA A 142 27.29 8.32 10.06
CA ALA A 142 27.20 8.14 11.50
C ALA A 142 28.38 8.79 12.25
N SER A 143 29.60 8.77 11.70
CA SER A 143 30.78 9.34 12.36
C SER A 143 30.81 10.87 12.39
N ILE A 144 30.01 11.52 11.56
CA ILE A 144 29.81 12.97 11.54
C ILE A 144 28.48 13.39 12.17
N ASP A 145 27.83 12.49 12.91
CA ASP A 145 26.53 12.71 13.58
C ASP A 145 25.44 13.23 12.62
N GLN A 146 25.43 12.74 11.37
CA GLN A 146 24.44 13.18 10.37
C GLN A 146 23.01 12.76 10.72
N TYR A 147 22.87 11.60 11.36
CA TYR A 147 21.58 11.02 11.79
C TYR A 147 21.43 11.12 13.30
N GLN A 148 20.22 11.39 13.77
CA GLN A 148 19.88 11.40 15.20
C GLN A 148 18.95 10.24 15.58
N LEU A 149 18.10 9.79 14.64
CA LEU A 149 17.18 8.67 14.86
C LEU A 149 17.80 7.35 14.39
N TYR A 150 18.37 7.33 13.19
CA TYR A 150 18.92 6.13 12.57
C TYR A 150 20.45 6.12 12.65
N THR A 151 20.99 6.05 13.85
CA THR A 151 22.44 6.12 14.09
C THR A 151 23.16 4.78 13.87
N HIS A 152 22.44 3.67 13.94
CA HIS A 152 23.03 2.33 13.90
C HIS A 152 22.96 1.70 12.52
N VAL A 153 24.13 1.28 12.01
CA VAL A 153 24.28 0.58 10.71
C VAL A 153 23.47 -0.70 10.64
N SER A 154 23.25 -1.37 11.77
CA SER A 154 22.40 -2.57 11.85
C SER A 154 20.95 -2.29 11.43
N THR A 155 20.43 -1.09 11.67
CA THR A 155 19.11 -0.66 11.21
C THR A 155 19.06 -0.60 9.68
N TYR A 156 20.06 0.03 9.05
CA TYR A 156 20.18 0.06 7.59
C TYR A 156 20.31 -1.35 7.03
N GLN A 157 21.14 -2.19 7.65
CA GLN A 157 21.34 -3.56 7.22
C GLN A 157 20.03 -4.37 7.27
N TYR A 158 19.18 -4.14 8.28
CA TYR A 158 17.86 -4.78 8.35
C TYR A 158 16.94 -4.38 7.19
N TYR A 159 16.89 -3.09 6.82
CA TYR A 159 16.05 -2.65 5.70
C TYR A 159 16.62 -3.07 4.33
N PHE A 160 17.94 -3.02 4.15
CA PHE A 160 18.58 -3.29 2.86
C PHE A 160 18.82 -4.78 2.58
N THR A 161 19.25 -5.55 3.58
CA THR A 161 19.68 -6.96 3.39
C THR A 161 18.96 -7.94 4.31
N GLY A 162 18.01 -7.47 5.13
CA GLY A 162 17.31 -8.29 6.12
C GLY A 162 18.12 -8.56 7.40
N GLY A 163 19.27 -7.93 7.56
CA GLY A 163 20.16 -8.08 8.72
C GLY A 163 21.56 -8.61 8.34
N PRO A 164 22.37 -9.00 9.34
CA PRO A 164 23.73 -9.48 9.12
C PRO A 164 23.81 -10.65 8.14
N LEU A 165 24.62 -10.52 7.09
CA LEU A 165 24.82 -11.58 6.11
C LEU A 165 25.65 -12.74 6.71
N PRO A 166 25.36 -14.00 6.34
CA PRO A 166 24.35 -14.43 5.36
C PRO A 166 22.93 -14.62 5.93
N LEU A 167 22.78 -14.68 7.26
CA LEU A 167 21.50 -15.04 7.90
C LEU A 167 20.37 -14.04 7.64
N GLY A 168 20.70 -12.76 7.45
CA GLY A 168 19.73 -11.71 7.11
C GLY A 168 18.94 -12.02 5.83
N VAL A 169 19.52 -12.79 4.90
CA VAL A 169 18.81 -13.23 3.68
C VAL A 169 17.57 -14.07 4.03
N LEU A 170 17.64 -14.91 5.08
CA LEU A 170 16.50 -15.73 5.50
C LEU A 170 15.35 -14.86 6.04
N VAL A 171 15.68 -13.84 6.84
CA VAL A 171 14.72 -12.84 7.33
C VAL A 171 14.08 -12.12 6.15
N LEU A 172 14.89 -11.70 5.17
CA LEU A 172 14.44 -11.00 3.98
C LEU A 172 13.51 -11.84 3.12
N VAL A 173 13.87 -13.11 2.87
CA VAL A 173 13.04 -14.08 2.14
C VAL A 173 11.66 -14.19 2.79
N VAL A 174 11.61 -14.47 4.10
CA VAL A 174 10.33 -14.58 4.81
C VAL A 174 9.57 -13.27 4.77
N ARG A 175 10.24 -12.13 5.00
CA ARG A 175 9.61 -10.80 4.97
C ARG A 175 8.99 -10.50 3.60
N ILE A 176 9.69 -10.75 2.50
CA ILE A 176 9.18 -10.54 1.14
C ILE A 176 7.93 -11.40 0.92
N LEU A 177 7.97 -12.70 1.23
CA LEU A 177 6.84 -13.59 1.06
C LEU A 177 5.61 -13.12 1.85
N MET A 178 5.82 -12.78 3.12
CA MET A 178 4.76 -12.38 4.05
C MET A 178 4.14 -11.04 3.66
N ILE A 179 4.96 -10.04 3.31
CA ILE A 179 4.49 -8.72 2.87
C ILE A 179 3.73 -8.85 1.54
N SER A 180 4.25 -9.64 0.59
CA SER A 180 3.63 -9.84 -0.72
C SER A 180 2.27 -10.53 -0.66
N PHE A 181 2.11 -11.57 0.16
CA PHE A 181 0.80 -12.20 0.38
C PHE A 181 -0.10 -11.38 1.31
N GLY A 182 0.48 -10.64 2.26
CA GLY A 182 -0.26 -9.70 3.08
C GLY A 182 -1.01 -8.66 2.25
N ALA A 183 -0.40 -8.18 1.16
CA ALA A 183 -1.06 -7.25 0.25
C ALA A 183 -2.31 -7.87 -0.38
N ALA A 184 -2.21 -9.12 -0.84
CA ALA A 184 -3.31 -9.85 -1.47
C ALA A 184 -4.46 -10.14 -0.49
N PHE A 185 -4.14 -10.53 0.74
CA PHE A 185 -5.15 -10.73 1.78
C PHE A 185 -5.80 -9.43 2.24
N GLY A 186 -5.02 -8.36 2.36
CA GLY A 186 -5.51 -7.04 2.73
C GLY A 186 -6.48 -6.49 1.69
N ASP A 187 -6.15 -6.54 0.41
CA ASP A 187 -7.03 -6.12 -0.69
C ASP A 187 -8.33 -6.95 -0.77
N LEU A 188 -8.24 -8.26 -0.52
CA LEU A 188 -9.42 -9.13 -0.41
C LEU A 188 -10.30 -8.72 0.77
N PHE A 189 -9.70 -8.44 1.92
CA PHE A 189 -10.41 -7.98 3.12
C PHE A 189 -11.02 -6.59 2.95
N GLY A 190 -10.31 -5.65 2.33
CA GLY A 190 -10.81 -4.33 1.97
C GLY A 190 -12.06 -4.45 1.09
N SER A 191 -12.03 -5.33 0.09
CA SER A 191 -13.21 -5.59 -0.73
C SER A 191 -14.36 -6.27 0.00
N PHE A 192 -14.08 -7.17 0.94
CA PHE A 192 -15.10 -7.67 1.86
C PHE A 192 -15.76 -6.52 2.64
N LEU A 193 -14.98 -5.63 3.25
CA LEU A 193 -15.49 -4.46 3.97
C LEU A 193 -16.33 -3.55 3.09
N LYS A 194 -15.88 -3.24 1.87
CA LYS A 194 -16.65 -2.44 0.90
C LYS A 194 -18.06 -2.99 0.71
N ARG A 195 -18.20 -4.31 0.58
CA ARG A 195 -19.51 -4.94 0.41
C ARG A 195 -20.38 -4.77 1.66
N ARG A 196 -19.81 -4.84 2.88
CA ARG A 196 -20.54 -4.62 4.14
C ARG A 196 -21.05 -3.17 4.28
N PHE A 197 -20.36 -2.20 3.69
CA PHE A 197 -20.79 -0.80 3.62
C PHE A 197 -21.67 -0.46 2.40
N ASN A 198 -22.15 -1.47 1.66
CA ASN A 198 -22.96 -1.29 0.45
C ASN A 198 -22.26 -0.50 -0.67
N ILE A 199 -20.93 -0.53 -0.70
CA ILE A 199 -20.12 0.12 -1.74
C ILE A 199 -19.96 -0.90 -2.87
N GLN A 200 -20.35 -0.51 -4.10
CA GLN A 200 -20.20 -1.36 -5.28
C GLN A 200 -18.73 -1.49 -5.72
N SER A 201 -18.44 -2.47 -6.58
CA SER A 201 -17.11 -2.59 -7.17
C SER A 201 -16.81 -1.39 -8.07
N GLY A 202 -15.56 -0.93 -8.11
CA GLY A 202 -15.16 0.27 -8.88
C GLY A 202 -15.53 1.62 -8.24
N ARG A 203 -16.36 1.65 -7.18
CA ARG A 203 -16.59 2.87 -6.38
C ARG A 203 -15.48 3.05 -5.35
N PRO A 204 -15.05 4.29 -5.07
CA PRO A 204 -14.00 4.55 -4.11
C PRO A 204 -14.49 4.25 -2.69
N PHE A 205 -13.65 3.60 -1.91
CA PHE A 205 -13.75 3.56 -0.45
C PHE A 205 -12.51 4.25 0.11
N TRP A 206 -12.60 5.58 0.17
CA TRP A 206 -11.48 6.44 0.51
C TRP A 206 -10.76 6.01 1.79
N ILE A 207 -9.44 6.16 1.76
CA ILE A 207 -8.49 5.77 2.81
C ILE A 207 -8.36 4.24 2.94
N ILE A 208 -9.47 3.51 2.97
CA ILE A 208 -9.47 2.06 3.10
C ILE A 208 -8.86 1.38 1.87
N ASP A 209 -9.27 1.77 0.66
CA ASP A 209 -8.71 1.23 -0.60
C ASP A 209 -7.19 1.49 -0.76
N GLN A 210 -6.64 2.43 0.02
CA GLN A 210 -5.22 2.75 -0.01
C GLN A 210 -4.44 2.05 1.11
N LEU A 211 -5.08 1.74 2.24
CA LEU A 211 -4.42 1.19 3.42
C LEU A 211 -4.70 -0.31 3.64
N ASP A 212 -5.73 -0.88 3.01
CA ASP A 212 -6.15 -2.27 3.21
C ASP A 212 -5.01 -3.28 2.99
N PHE A 213 -4.36 -3.23 1.83
CA PHE A 213 -3.23 -4.08 1.50
C PHE A 213 -2.01 -3.75 2.38
N ALA A 214 -1.75 -2.46 2.63
CA ALA A 214 -0.57 -2.01 3.38
C ALA A 214 -0.62 -2.46 4.85
N LEU A 215 -1.78 -2.36 5.50
CA LEU A 215 -1.96 -2.75 6.90
C LEU A 215 -1.75 -4.26 7.11
N PHE A 216 -2.28 -5.09 6.21
CA PHE A 216 -2.05 -6.54 6.29
C PHE A 216 -0.60 -6.91 5.96
N SER A 217 0.02 -6.25 4.98
CA SER A 217 1.45 -6.41 4.69
C SER A 217 2.32 -6.06 5.89
N ILE A 218 2.04 -4.93 6.54
CA ILE A 218 2.69 -4.51 7.78
C ILE A 218 2.46 -5.53 8.90
N LEU A 219 1.24 -6.04 9.08
CA LEU A 219 0.96 -7.05 10.10
C LEU A 219 1.79 -8.32 9.86
N LEU A 220 1.80 -8.83 8.62
CA LEU A 220 2.51 -10.06 8.29
C LEU A 220 4.04 -9.88 8.24
N SER A 221 4.55 -8.64 8.13
CA SER A 221 5.98 -8.37 8.21
C SER A 221 6.58 -8.71 9.57
N PHE A 222 5.76 -8.93 10.60
CA PHE A 222 6.20 -9.35 11.94
C PHE A 222 6.43 -10.86 12.05
N VAL A 223 5.96 -11.68 11.10
CA VAL A 223 6.19 -13.15 11.14
C VAL A 223 7.67 -13.54 11.28
N PRO A 224 8.65 -12.87 10.64
CA PRO A 224 10.07 -13.12 10.89
C PRO A 224 10.50 -12.95 12.35
N SER A 225 9.79 -12.18 13.19
CA SER A 225 10.08 -12.06 14.63
C SER A 225 9.86 -13.38 15.38
N LEU A 226 8.97 -14.24 14.88
CA LEU A 226 8.68 -15.55 15.47
C LEU A 226 9.74 -16.59 15.08
N LEU A 227 10.30 -16.46 13.88
CA LEU A 227 11.26 -17.41 13.32
C LEU A 227 12.72 -17.05 13.63
N PHE A 228 13.02 -15.74 13.67
CA PHE A 228 14.37 -15.19 13.82
C PHE A 228 14.40 -14.03 14.83
N PRO A 229 13.98 -14.24 16.10
CA PRO A 229 13.83 -13.16 17.08
C PRO A 229 15.10 -12.33 17.30
N ASN A 230 16.28 -12.95 17.18
CA ASN A 230 17.57 -12.27 17.38
C ASN A 230 18.03 -11.43 16.17
N LEU A 231 17.40 -11.60 15.01
CA LEU A 231 17.74 -10.88 13.77
C LEU A 231 16.64 -9.89 13.35
N PHE A 232 15.45 -10.01 13.94
CA PHE A 232 14.32 -9.17 13.62
C PHE A 232 14.42 -7.82 14.32
N ILE A 233 14.29 -6.75 13.54
CA ILE A 233 14.11 -5.39 14.04
C ILE A 233 12.69 -4.96 13.67
N ALA A 234 11.88 -4.62 14.68
CA ALA A 234 10.55 -4.09 14.43
C ALA A 234 10.70 -2.70 13.77
N PRO A 235 9.91 -2.39 12.71
CA PRO A 235 9.80 -1.02 12.24
C PRO A 235 9.42 -0.09 13.40
N ASP A 236 9.98 1.10 13.45
CA ASP A 236 9.64 2.06 14.49
C ASP A 236 8.37 2.86 14.13
N LEU A 237 7.86 3.62 15.10
CA LEU A 237 6.61 4.38 14.94
C LEU A 237 6.68 5.40 13.79
N ASN A 238 7.83 5.99 13.51
CA ASN A 238 7.98 6.94 12.40
C ASN A 238 7.78 6.24 11.06
N ILE A 239 8.28 5.01 10.90
CA ILE A 239 8.03 4.21 9.69
C ILE A 239 6.53 3.91 9.53
N PHE A 240 5.84 3.53 10.60
CA PHE A 240 4.39 3.28 10.54
C PHE A 240 3.59 4.53 10.16
N ILE A 241 3.86 5.65 10.84
CA ILE A 241 3.21 6.94 10.57
C ILE A 241 3.47 7.35 9.12
N PHE A 242 4.73 7.27 8.70
CA PHE A 242 5.16 7.58 7.35
C PHE A 242 4.42 6.74 6.31
N LEU A 243 4.28 5.43 6.50
CA LEU A 243 3.57 4.55 5.55
C LEU A 243 2.06 4.83 5.49
N ILE A 244 1.42 5.16 6.62
CA ILE A 244 0.00 5.56 6.67
C ILE A 244 -0.24 6.87 5.90
N ILE A 245 0.75 7.76 5.86
CA ILE A 245 0.67 9.02 5.10
C ILE A 245 1.04 8.80 3.64
N LEU A 246 2.17 8.14 3.38
CA LEU A 246 2.74 7.94 2.04
C LEU A 246 1.81 7.13 1.15
N THR A 247 1.25 6.02 1.63
CA THR A 247 0.48 5.09 0.78
C THR A 247 -0.75 5.76 0.16
N PRO A 248 -1.60 6.46 0.94
CA PRO A 248 -2.69 7.23 0.37
C PRO A 248 -2.21 8.47 -0.40
N ALA A 249 -1.13 9.13 0.04
CA ALA A 249 -0.60 10.30 -0.65
C ALA A 249 -0.23 9.95 -2.10
N VAL A 250 0.59 8.92 -2.32
CA VAL A 250 1.04 8.52 -3.65
C VAL A 250 -0.15 8.19 -4.55
N SER A 251 -1.07 7.35 -4.09
CA SER A 251 -2.20 6.88 -4.89
C SER A 251 -3.23 7.97 -5.18
N ILE A 252 -3.68 8.70 -4.14
CA ILE A 252 -4.75 9.71 -4.28
C ILE A 252 -4.23 10.92 -5.06
N ILE A 253 -3.00 11.39 -4.78
CA ILE A 253 -2.43 12.54 -5.50
C ILE A 253 -2.19 12.16 -6.97
N ALA A 254 -1.56 11.01 -7.25
CA ALA A 254 -1.30 10.59 -8.63
C ALA A 254 -2.61 10.43 -9.43
N ASN A 255 -3.61 9.76 -8.87
CA ASN A 255 -4.91 9.58 -9.53
C ASN A 255 -5.65 10.92 -9.73
N THR A 256 -5.60 11.81 -8.75
CA THR A 256 -6.23 13.14 -8.85
C THR A 256 -5.55 13.99 -9.92
N VAL A 257 -4.22 13.99 -9.98
CA VAL A 257 -3.45 14.71 -11.01
C VAL A 257 -3.73 14.12 -12.39
N ALA A 258 -3.70 12.80 -12.54
CA ALA A 258 -4.03 12.13 -13.81
C ALA A 258 -5.44 12.49 -14.30
N TYR A 259 -6.43 12.53 -13.40
CA TYR A 259 -7.78 12.98 -13.71
C TYR A 259 -7.84 14.44 -14.17
N ILE A 260 -7.15 15.35 -13.47
CA ILE A 260 -7.10 16.78 -13.84
C ILE A 260 -6.45 16.99 -15.22
N LEU A 261 -5.44 16.18 -15.55
CA LEU A 261 -4.77 16.20 -16.86
C LEU A 261 -5.54 15.49 -17.98
N GLY A 262 -6.69 14.88 -17.67
CA GLY A 262 -7.49 14.13 -18.65
C GLY A 262 -6.89 12.78 -19.04
N LEU A 263 -5.95 12.24 -18.26
CA LEU A 263 -5.35 10.92 -18.47
C LEU A 263 -6.18 9.77 -17.87
N LYS A 264 -7.16 10.11 -17.01
CA LYS A 264 -8.05 9.14 -16.35
C LYS A 264 -9.46 9.73 -16.26
N ASP A 265 -10.48 8.88 -16.37
CA ASP A 265 -11.89 9.31 -16.35
C ASP A 265 -12.38 9.69 -14.94
N VAL A 266 -11.78 9.11 -13.89
CA VAL A 266 -12.12 9.32 -12.49
C VAL A 266 -10.86 9.44 -11.61
N PRO A 267 -10.90 10.21 -10.50
CA PRO A 267 -9.73 10.47 -9.64
C PRO A 267 -9.43 9.37 -8.61
N TRP A 268 -9.98 8.15 -8.76
CA TRP A 268 -9.69 6.97 -7.93
C TRP A 268 -9.32 5.78 -8.81
#